data_AF-A0A849RTR5-F1
#
_entry.id   AF-A0A849RTR5-F1
#
_cell.length_a   1.000
_cell.length_b   1.000
_cell.length_c   1.000
_cell.angle_alpha   90.00
_cell.angle_beta   90.00
_cell.angle_gamma   90.00
#
_symmetry.space_group_name_H-M   'P 1'
#
loop_
_entity.id
_entity.type
_entity.pdbx_description
1 polymer ?
#
loop_
_entity_poly.entity_id
_entity_poly.type
_entity_poly.pdbx_seq_one_letter_code
_entity_poly.pdbx_strand_id
1 'polypeptide(L)'
;MPLYEYLCLNCKKRSTILVLSLANQAPAACSHCASTKVERILSRFASPKSEEARLEALADPSNLAGLDENDPESMNRFMKTMGDEMGEDLGDDLSEAMEADEAGPMGSDSTDMS
;
A
#
# COMPACT_ATOMS: atom_id res chain seq x y z
N MET A 1 5.94 -23.82 10.16
CA MET A 1 5.11 -24.75 9.37
C MET A 1 4.54 -23.96 8.20
N PRO A 2 4.92 -24.23 6.94
CA PRO A 2 4.48 -23.42 5.82
C PRO A 2 2.98 -23.65 5.55
N LEU A 3 2.22 -22.55 5.52
CA LEU A 3 0.87 -22.50 5.02
C LEU A 3 0.92 -22.03 3.57
N TYR A 4 0.23 -22.74 2.67
CA TYR A 4 0.10 -22.33 1.28
C TYR A 4 -1.35 -22.03 0.96
N GLU A 5 -1.58 -20.95 0.23
CA GLU A 5 -2.90 -20.58 -0.25
C GLU A 5 -3.10 -21.05 -1.68
N TYR A 6 -4.30 -21.52 -1.97
CA TYR A 6 -4.71 -22.00 -3.28
C TYR A 6 -6.03 -21.36 -3.70
N LEU A 7 -6.13 -20.97 -4.97
CA LEU A 7 -7.37 -20.56 -5.62
C LEU A 7 -7.90 -21.71 -6.48
N CYS A 8 -9.16 -22.09 -6.29
CA CYS A 8 -9.78 -23.08 -7.15
C CYS A 8 -10.28 -22.46 -8.47
N LEU A 9 -9.92 -23.06 -9.59
CA LEU A 9 -10.34 -22.57 -10.92
C LEU A 9 -11.82 -22.87 -11.22
N ASN A 10 -12.44 -23.82 -10.51
CA ASN A 10 -13.86 -24.16 -10.69
C ASN A 10 -14.78 -23.30 -9.83
N CYS A 11 -14.57 -23.27 -8.51
CA CYS A 11 -15.47 -22.54 -7.59
C CYS A 11 -14.97 -21.14 -7.21
N LYS A 12 -13.77 -20.75 -7.65
CA LYS A 12 -13.11 -19.45 -7.36
C LYS A 12 -12.94 -19.14 -5.87
N LYS A 13 -13.10 -20.14 -4.99
CA LYS A 13 -12.86 -20.01 -3.56
C LYS A 13 -11.39 -20.23 -3.24
N ARG A 14 -10.91 -19.50 -2.24
CA ARG A 14 -9.57 -19.64 -1.68
C ARG A 14 -9.57 -20.69 -0.57
N SER A 15 -8.51 -21.48 -0.49
CA SER A 15 -8.32 -22.47 0.57
C SER A 15 -6.86 -22.50 1.00
N THR A 16 -6.63 -22.54 2.31
CA THR A 16 -5.29 -22.65 2.89
C THR A 16 -5.00 -24.11 3.24
N ILE A 17 -3.85 -24.61 2.78
CA ILE A 17 -3.41 -25.97 3.03
C ILE A 17 -2.13 -25.92 3.85
N LEU A 18 -2.14 -26.61 4.98
CA LEU A 18 -0.99 -26.78 5.84
C LEU A 18 -0.13 -27.95 5.31
N VAL A 19 1.12 -27.65 4.95
CA VAL A 19 2.06 -28.67 4.48
C VAL A 19 3.00 -29.06 5.62
N LEU A 20 2.80 -30.26 6.15
CA LEU A 20 3.59 -30.82 7.24
C LEU A 20 4.99 -31.26 6.79
N SER A 21 5.13 -31.70 5.54
CA SER A 21 6.39 -32.15 4.96
C SER A 21 6.42 -31.86 3.46
N LEU A 22 7.49 -31.21 2.98
CA LEU A 22 7.70 -30.97 1.56
C LEU A 22 7.97 -32.26 0.77
N ALA A 23 8.45 -33.31 1.43
CA ALA A 23 8.76 -34.60 0.80
C ALA A 23 7.51 -35.43 0.48
N ASN A 24 6.41 -35.22 1.21
CA ASN A 24 5.14 -35.93 1.04
C ASN A 24 4.00 -34.93 0.81
N GLN A 25 4.11 -34.14 -0.25
CA GLN A 25 3.05 -33.22 -0.64
C GLN A 25 1.89 -34.01 -1.24
N ALA A 26 0.79 -34.10 -0.48
CA ALA A 26 -0.47 -34.58 -1.03
C ALA A 26 -0.94 -33.65 -2.17
N PRO A 27 -1.57 -34.17 -3.24
CA PRO A 27 -2.09 -33.32 -4.30
C PRO A 27 -3.09 -32.30 -3.73
N ALA A 28 -2.83 -31.02 -3.97
CA ALA A 28 -3.69 -29.96 -3.49
C ALA A 28 -5.07 -30.06 -4.16
N ALA A 29 -6.11 -30.21 -3.34
CA ALA A 29 -7.49 -30.21 -3.78
C ALA A 29 -8.26 -29.10 -3.06
N CYS A 30 -9.25 -28.54 -3.74
CA CYS A 30 -10.10 -27.52 -3.16
C CYS A 30 -10.93 -28.08 -2.00
N SER A 31 -10.87 -27.45 -0.83
CA SER A 31 -11.65 -27.84 0.36
C SER A 31 -13.16 -27.68 0.21
N HIS A 32 -13.64 -26.95 -0.81
CA HIS A 32 -15.06 -26.68 -1.01
C HIS A 32 -15.72 -27.56 -2.06
N CYS A 33 -15.00 -27.92 -3.13
CA CYS A 33 -15.57 -28.66 -4.27
C CYS A 33 -14.78 -29.90 -4.66
N ALA A 34 -13.72 -30.25 -3.91
CA ALA A 34 -12.83 -31.38 -4.16
C ALA A 34 -12.15 -31.40 -5.53
N SER A 35 -12.20 -30.30 -6.31
CA SER A 35 -11.50 -30.20 -7.58
C SER A 35 -9.98 -30.15 -7.37
N THR A 36 -9.25 -30.84 -8.23
CA THR A 36 -7.78 -30.80 -8.34
C THR A 36 -7.28 -29.63 -9.19
N LYS A 37 -8.18 -28.89 -9.85
CA LYS A 37 -7.84 -27.67 -10.61
C LYS A 37 -7.69 -26.48 -9.65
N VAL A 38 -6.53 -26.42 -9.00
CA VAL A 38 -6.18 -25.34 -8.07
C VAL A 38 -4.84 -24.72 -8.47
N GLU A 39 -4.71 -23.42 -8.26
CA GLU A 39 -3.47 -22.67 -8.46
C GLU A 39 -2.99 -22.11 -7.13
N ARG A 40 -1.67 -22.20 -6.87
CA ARG A 40 -1.09 -21.62 -5.66
C ARG A 40 -1.01 -20.11 -5.81
N ILE A 41 -1.54 -19.38 -4.83
CA ILE A 41 -1.46 -17.93 -4.77
C ILE A 41 -0.54 -17.50 -3.61
N LEU A 42 0.06 -16.33 -3.76
CA LEU A 42 0.82 -15.68 -2.71
C LEU A 42 -0.05 -14.57 -2.12
N SER A 43 -0.17 -14.52 -0.80
CA SER A 43 -0.79 -13.39 -0.13
C SER A 43 0.00 -12.11 -0.44
N ARG A 44 -0.73 -11.01 -0.64
CA ARG A 44 -0.14 -9.68 -0.80
C ARG A 44 0.23 -9.19 0.60
N PHE A 45 1.45 -9.46 1.03
CA PHE A 45 1.98 -8.84 2.25
C PHE A 45 2.52 -7.45 1.90
N ALA A 46 1.99 -6.41 2.52
CA ALA A 46 2.68 -5.13 2.61
C ALA A 46 3.74 -5.28 3.71
N SER A 47 5.01 -5.14 3.37
CA SER A 47 6.07 -5.03 4.38
C SER A 47 6.23 -3.54 4.69
N PRO A 48 5.87 -3.05 5.88
CA PRO A 48 6.21 -1.70 6.27
C PRO A 48 7.73 -1.54 6.21
N LYS A 49 8.21 -0.40 5.70
CA LYS A 49 9.64 -0.07 5.73
C LYS A 49 10.07 0.05 7.19
N SER A 50 11.26 -0.45 7.53
CA SER A 50 11.86 -0.20 8.84
C SER A 50 12.20 1.29 8.99
N GLU A 51 12.23 1.81 10.23
CA GLU A 51 12.61 3.20 10.50
C GLU A 51 14.00 3.54 9.93
N GLU A 52 14.95 2.61 9.98
CA GLU A 52 16.28 2.79 9.38
C GLU A 52 16.20 3.02 7.86
N ALA A 53 15.34 2.27 7.15
CA ALA A 53 15.16 2.40 5.71
C ALA A 53 14.41 3.68 5.35
N ARG A 54 13.49 4.14 6.22
CA ARG A 54 12.83 5.45 6.09
C ARG A 54 13.82 6.60 6.27
N LEU A 55 14.67 6.53 7.29
CA LEU A 55 15.70 7.54 7.55
C LEU A 55 16.74 7.62 6.43
N GLU A 56 17.16 6.48 5.88
CA GLU A 56 18.07 6.44 4.73
C GLU A 56 17.43 7.05 3.47
N ALA A 57 16.13 6.79 3.24
CA ALA A 57 15.40 7.38 2.12
C ALA A 57 15.22 8.91 2.28
N LEU A 58 14.99 9.41 3.49
CA LEU A 58 14.96 10.86 3.78
C LEU A 58 16.32 11.52 3.58
N ALA A 59 17.41 10.78 3.79
CA ALA A 59 18.78 11.27 3.64
C ALA A 59 19.30 11.20 2.19
N ASP A 60 18.58 10.55 1.26
CA ASP A 60 19.03 10.37 -0.13
C ASP A 60 18.90 11.69 -0.92
N PRO A 61 20.03 12.33 -1.32
CA PRO A 61 20.00 13.55 -2.12
C PRO A 61 19.40 13.33 -3.52
N SER A 62 19.26 12.08 -3.97
CA SER A 62 18.63 11.74 -5.24
C SER A 62 17.12 12.03 -5.25
N ASN A 63 16.46 12.04 -4.09
CA ASN A 63 15.06 12.43 -3.96
C ASN A 63 14.85 13.95 -4.18
N LEU A 64 15.89 14.74 -3.99
CA LEU A 64 15.89 16.19 -4.23
C LEU A 64 16.41 16.55 -5.64
N ALA A 65 17.06 15.62 -6.33
CA ALA A 65 17.72 15.87 -7.62
C ALA A 65 16.76 16.15 -8.78
N GLY A 66 15.45 15.89 -8.60
CA GLY A 66 14.40 16.16 -9.58
C GLY A 66 13.36 17.18 -9.12
N LEU A 67 13.59 17.88 -8.00
CA LEU A 67 12.67 18.88 -7.49
C LEU A 67 12.77 20.18 -8.31
N ASP A 68 11.78 20.44 -9.15
CA ASP A 68 11.58 21.76 -9.75
C ASP A 68 10.64 22.60 -8.89
N GLU A 69 11.18 23.61 -8.20
CA GLU A 69 10.43 24.54 -7.34
C GLU A 69 9.42 25.39 -8.11
N ASN A 70 9.49 25.43 -9.44
CA ASN A 70 8.60 26.21 -10.29
C ASN A 70 7.45 25.38 -10.89
N ASP A 71 7.45 24.06 -10.66
CA ASP A 71 6.42 23.14 -11.17
C ASP A 71 5.56 22.59 -10.03
N PRO A 72 4.25 22.94 -9.96
CA PRO A 72 3.36 22.45 -8.92
C PRO A 72 3.22 20.91 -8.90
N GLU A 73 3.37 20.22 -10.04
CA GLU A 73 3.34 18.74 -10.07
C GLU A 73 4.59 18.10 -9.45
N SER A 74 5.73 18.77 -9.56
CA SER A 74 6.99 18.36 -8.91
C SER A 74 6.91 18.56 -7.40
N MET A 75 6.35 19.69 -6.94
CA MET A 75 6.13 19.95 -5.51
C MET A 75 5.17 18.93 -4.87
N ASN A 76 4.06 18.59 -5.56
CA ASN A 76 3.09 17.62 -5.06
C ASN A 76 3.71 16.22 -4.90
N ARG A 77 4.48 15.76 -5.89
CA ARG A 77 5.21 14.48 -5.80
C ARG A 77 6.23 14.45 -4.67
N PHE A 78 6.91 15.56 -4.43
CA PHE A 78 7.83 15.70 -3.31
C PHE A 78 7.13 15.65 -1.96
N MET A 79 6.03 16.41 -1.78
CA MET A 79 5.22 16.39 -0.55
C MET A 79 4.68 15.00 -0.23
N LYS A 80 4.18 14.30 -1.25
CA LYS A 80 3.70 12.91 -1.11
C LYS A 80 4.81 11.95 -0.70
N THR A 81 5.96 12.01 -1.36
CA THR A 81 7.11 11.15 -1.04
C THR A 81 7.64 11.45 0.36
N MET A 82 7.68 12.72 0.77
CA MET A 82 8.11 13.14 2.10
C MET A 82 7.14 12.67 3.20
N GLY A 83 5.83 12.74 2.95
CA GLY A 83 4.79 12.23 3.86
C GLY A 83 4.85 10.72 4.03
N ASP A 84 5.04 9.97 2.94
CA ASP A 84 5.17 8.51 2.96
C ASP A 84 6.39 8.04 3.78
N GLU A 85 7.49 8.81 3.77
CA GLU A 85 8.71 8.49 4.54
C GLU A 85 8.66 8.97 6.01
N MET A 86 7.93 10.06 6.32
CA MET A 86 7.74 10.53 7.71
C MET A 86 6.77 9.65 8.52
N GLY A 87 6.00 8.77 7.85
CA GLY A 87 5.26 7.68 8.47
C GLY A 87 3.75 7.75 8.24
N GLU A 88 3.12 6.57 8.25
CA GLU A 88 1.69 6.36 7.97
C GLU A 88 0.74 7.10 8.94
N ASP A 89 1.21 7.51 10.13
CA ASP A 89 0.43 8.27 11.13
C ASP A 89 0.20 9.74 10.72
N LEU A 90 1.09 10.31 9.91
CA LEU A 90 0.94 11.65 9.31
C LEU A 90 0.50 11.59 7.85
N GLY A 91 0.71 10.45 7.16
CA GLY A 91 0.34 10.27 5.76
C GLY A 91 -1.17 10.30 5.53
N ASP A 92 -1.96 9.64 6.39
CA ASP A 92 -3.42 9.69 6.31
C ASP A 92 -3.94 11.11 6.61
N ASP A 93 -3.49 11.74 7.71
CA ASP A 93 -3.89 13.10 8.09
C ASP A 93 -3.46 14.17 7.05
N LEU A 94 -2.27 14.04 6.46
CA LEU A 94 -1.78 14.95 5.41
C LEU A 94 -2.53 14.75 4.09
N SER A 95 -2.85 13.50 3.73
CA SER A 95 -3.65 13.22 2.53
C SER A 95 -5.06 13.80 2.65
N GLU A 96 -5.69 13.69 3.82
CA GLU A 96 -7.00 14.26 4.11
C GLU A 96 -6.96 15.80 4.16
N ALA A 97 -5.90 16.38 4.70
CA ALA A 97 -5.69 17.84 4.68
C ALA A 97 -5.44 18.39 3.27
N MET A 98 -4.71 17.68 2.41
CA MET A 98 -4.49 18.08 1.01
C MET A 98 -5.75 17.93 0.16
N GLU A 99 -6.55 16.87 0.36
CA GLU A 99 -7.88 16.73 -0.27
C GLU A 99 -8.86 17.83 0.19
N ALA A 100 -8.73 18.32 1.43
CA ALA A 100 -9.50 19.45 1.93
C ALA A 100 -9.05 20.81 1.36
N ASP A 101 -7.74 21.01 1.11
CA ASP A 101 -7.19 22.23 0.53
C ASP A 101 -7.46 22.33 -0.98
N GLU A 102 -7.42 21.20 -1.71
CA GLU A 102 -7.88 21.12 -3.11
C GLU A 102 -9.41 21.31 -3.24
N ALA A 103 -10.14 21.31 -2.12
CA ALA A 103 -11.58 21.56 -2.02
C ALA A 103 -11.96 23.00 -1.60
N GLY A 104 -11.06 24.00 -1.69
CA GLY A 104 -11.49 25.41 -1.58
C GLY A 104 -10.37 26.46 -1.63
N PRO A 105 -10.53 27.50 -2.46
CA PRO A 105 -11.34 28.61 -1.97
C PRO A 105 -12.30 29.16 -3.03
N MET A 106 -13.57 28.75 -2.94
CA MET A 106 -14.68 29.56 -3.45
C MET A 106 -15.70 29.73 -2.33
N GLY A 107 -15.49 30.77 -1.53
CA GLY A 107 -16.38 31.14 -0.44
C GLY A 107 -16.14 32.58 -0.07
N SER A 108 -16.66 33.49 -0.89
CA SER A 108 -16.92 34.86 -0.47
C SER A 108 -17.76 34.85 0.80
N ASP A 109 -17.31 35.49 1.86
CA ASP A 109 -18.25 36.25 2.69
C ASP A 109 -17.60 37.51 3.26
N SER A 110 -17.95 38.61 2.62
CA SER A 110 -17.93 39.93 3.21
C SER A 110 -18.98 40.00 4.32
N THR A 111 -18.61 40.28 5.56
CA THR A 111 -19.42 41.17 6.40
C THR A 111 -18.66 41.64 7.64
N ASP A 112 -18.50 42.97 7.68
CA ASP A 112 -18.34 43.87 8.81
C ASP A 112 -18.59 43.33 10.22
N MET A 113 -17.73 43.77 11.15
CA MET A 113 -18.19 44.10 12.50
C MET A 113 -17.44 45.34 13.00
N SER A 114 -18.08 46.51 12.87
CA SER A 114 -17.86 47.69 13.72
C SER A 114 -18.88 47.72 14.84
#